data_AF-A0A090QQQ9-F1
#
_entry.id   AF-A0A090QQQ9-F1
#
_cell.length_a   1.000
_cell.length_b   1.000
_cell.length_c   1.000
_cell.angle_alpha   90.00
_cell.angle_beta   90.00
_cell.angle_gamma   90.00
#
_symmetry.space_group_name_H-M   'P 1'
#
loop_
_entity.id
_entity.type
_entity.pdbx_description
1 polymer ?
#
loop_
_entity_poly.entity_id
_entity_poly.type
_entity_poly.pdbx_seq_one_letter_code
_entity_poly.pdbx_strand_id
1 'polypeptide(L)'
;MDKSLKTTVLATCLMALGMSSMAMATPVTDINNGYEDYTIRRTPADMTPQERQVANRNIYSCYLGCHRPAVEEVPETLSPKLEGFDAQYFYDQFVDMDMERQAGVSSQMKEMVYTVPPKEIADMALVLSERTMKWNPRKEVVESAAYQRGKAKYDATCKMCHGEQGASTNPAYPPLKGQMPAYVFEQMTAYRDGKRTNRQAAVMVPFAKMLSEDDYADIVAYVTGMFYTPVERREFITGKGMPPVEGFKLPDTGQIQNFTDKHGEDVDYPKNPMSYTISPSGKTVIDDNTKLMWERDSSRIWMTADEGQAYCDNLELDGYDDWRYPLMKELQSIADLGEFRPAINTDAFLNMPRLSSGVWGFPVSDHPDHAWHIGFPEGHIMGQHTASTKLVRCVRADNGAAYHNMRYVDNGDGTVTEKVTDRMWQQNIDYQRRNWLDSIDYCENLDYAGYKDWRLPNIKELVSIVNYNKTSPAIDEEFFPNTPIKYFFWSSTTDLPGPTLFVRPLPPRKKDQTPEMLDHRKDTGNKGWAQGYQIGSGLGMSKDVEFYTRCIRNP
;
A
#
# COMPACT_ATOMS: atom_id res chain seq x y z
N MET A 1 15.24 -45.56 65.50
CA MET A 1 15.97 -45.08 66.70
C MET A 1 16.45 -43.67 66.39
N ASP A 2 16.35 -42.81 67.40
CA ASP A 2 16.92 -41.46 67.53
C ASP A 2 16.10 -40.20 67.13
N LYS A 3 15.28 -39.80 68.10
CA LYS A 3 15.17 -38.49 68.79
C LYS A 3 15.02 -37.16 68.02
N SER A 4 13.78 -36.68 68.16
CA SER A 4 13.38 -35.46 68.89
C SER A 4 13.33 -34.09 68.19
N LEU A 5 12.10 -33.60 68.12
CA LEU A 5 11.64 -32.22 68.20
C LEU A 5 12.56 -31.30 69.01
N LYS A 6 12.80 -30.09 68.47
CA LYS A 6 12.82 -28.85 69.25
C LYS A 6 12.13 -27.71 68.49
N THR A 7 10.95 -27.36 69.00
CA THR A 7 10.29 -26.05 68.96
C THR A 7 11.25 -24.93 69.36
N THR A 8 11.12 -23.70 68.82
CA THR A 8 11.28 -22.40 69.53
C THR A 8 11.04 -21.19 68.59
N VAL A 9 9.94 -20.48 68.87
CA VAL A 9 9.74 -19.01 68.91
C VAL A 9 9.34 -18.22 67.65
N LEU A 10 8.10 -17.71 67.74
CA LEU A 10 7.52 -16.53 67.10
C LEU A 10 8.43 -15.30 67.21
N ALA A 11 8.63 -14.60 66.10
CA ALA A 11 8.87 -13.16 66.10
C ALA A 11 7.85 -12.49 65.17
N THR A 12 6.87 -11.86 65.79
CA THR A 12 5.85 -11.01 65.18
C THR A 12 6.54 -9.78 64.59
N CYS A 13 6.53 -9.64 63.27
CA CYS A 13 6.85 -8.37 62.62
C CYS A 13 5.54 -7.72 62.17
N LEU A 14 4.98 -6.86 63.03
CA LEU A 14 3.99 -5.86 62.61
C LEU A 14 4.71 -4.91 61.63
N MET A 15 4.56 -5.12 60.33
CA MET A 15 4.73 -4.02 59.37
C MET A 15 3.46 -3.20 59.40
N ALA A 16 3.59 -1.98 59.90
CA ALA A 16 2.57 -0.96 59.87
C ALA A 16 2.07 -0.76 58.43
N LEU A 17 0.77 -0.92 58.24
CA LEU A 17 0.04 -0.46 57.07
C LEU A 17 0.18 1.06 56.96
N GLY A 18 1.23 1.50 56.28
CA GLY A 18 1.22 2.80 55.62
C GLY A 18 0.32 2.69 54.40
N MET A 19 -0.98 2.93 54.56
CA MET A 19 -1.86 3.24 53.44
C MET A 19 -1.39 4.57 52.83
N SER A 20 -0.35 4.50 52.00
CA SER A 20 -0.07 5.58 51.07
C SER A 20 -1.18 5.48 50.02
N SER A 21 -2.06 6.47 50.01
CA SER A 21 -3.00 6.66 48.93
C SER A 21 -2.18 6.84 47.65
N MET A 22 -2.02 5.75 46.89
CA MET A 22 -1.75 5.91 45.46
C MET A 22 -2.99 6.59 44.91
N ALA A 23 -2.93 7.92 44.82
CA ALA A 23 -3.77 8.63 43.89
C ALA A 23 -3.53 7.96 42.55
N MET A 24 -4.52 7.23 42.03
CA MET A 24 -4.46 6.76 40.65
C MET A 24 -4.35 8.03 39.81
N ALA A 25 -3.14 8.29 39.29
CA ALA A 25 -2.95 9.35 38.34
C ALA A 25 -3.96 9.11 37.21
N THR A 26 -4.78 10.12 36.91
CA THR A 26 -5.69 10.05 35.78
C THR A 26 -4.88 9.66 34.55
N PRO A 27 -5.29 8.62 33.80
CA PRO A 27 -4.53 8.18 32.64
C PRO A 27 -4.39 9.35 31.67
N VAL A 28 -3.16 9.64 31.28
CA VAL A 28 -2.88 10.67 30.27
C VAL A 28 -3.51 10.17 28.98
N THR A 29 -4.39 10.99 28.40
CA THR A 29 -5.13 10.67 27.18
C THR A 29 -4.80 11.71 26.12
N ASP A 30 -4.70 11.23 24.88
CA ASP A 30 -4.54 12.10 23.72
C ASP A 30 -5.80 12.92 23.48
N ILE A 31 -5.66 14.07 22.82
CA ILE A 31 -6.80 14.86 22.37
C ILE A 31 -7.09 14.46 20.92
N ASN A 32 -8.26 13.92 20.67
CA ASN A 32 -8.70 13.55 19.33
C ASN A 32 -9.77 14.52 18.82
N ASN A 33 -9.34 15.55 18.08
CA ASN A 33 -10.23 16.46 17.38
C ASN A 33 -10.36 16.12 15.88
N GLY A 34 -9.99 14.89 15.49
CA GLY A 34 -9.92 14.45 14.10
C GLY A 34 -8.48 14.39 13.58
N TYR A 35 -8.32 14.04 12.29
CA TYR A 35 -7.01 13.83 11.67
C TYR A 35 -6.11 15.10 11.69
N GLU A 36 -6.69 16.30 11.64
CA GLU A 36 -5.92 17.54 11.48
C GLU A 36 -5.44 18.13 12.80
N ASP A 37 -6.08 17.77 13.91
CA ASP A 37 -5.91 18.39 15.22
C ASP A 37 -5.81 17.34 16.34
N TYR A 38 -5.19 16.20 16.03
CA TYR A 38 -4.86 15.20 17.03
C TYR A 38 -3.59 15.60 17.78
N THR A 39 -3.69 15.67 19.10
CA THR A 39 -2.56 15.98 19.98
C THR A 39 -2.19 14.74 20.79
N ILE A 40 -0.98 14.24 20.57
CA ILE A 40 -0.38 13.16 21.34
C ILE A 40 0.10 13.72 22.68
N ARG A 41 -0.51 13.25 23.77
CA ARG A 41 -0.09 13.56 25.15
C ARG A 41 0.55 12.37 25.82
N ARG A 42 0.21 11.16 25.38
CA ARG A 42 0.79 9.91 25.87
C ARG A 42 2.27 9.82 25.52
N THR A 43 2.98 9.02 26.30
CA THR A 43 4.34 8.55 26.05
C THR A 43 4.31 7.05 25.72
N PRO A 44 5.40 6.48 25.20
CA PRO A 44 5.45 5.04 24.94
C PRO A 44 5.24 4.16 26.19
N ALA A 45 5.49 4.69 27.39
CA ALA A 45 5.23 4.01 28.66
C ALA A 45 3.73 3.90 29.00
N ASP A 46 2.90 4.74 28.41
CA ASP A 46 1.44 4.75 28.61
C ASP A 46 0.71 3.74 27.70
N MET A 47 1.43 3.08 26.77
CA MET A 47 0.85 2.12 25.83
C MET A 47 0.62 0.75 26.48
N THR A 48 -0.56 0.18 26.26
CA THR A 48 -0.85 -1.21 26.61
C THR A 48 -0.07 -2.18 25.70
N PRO A 49 0.16 -3.44 26.14
CA PRO A 49 0.78 -4.46 25.28
C PRO A 49 0.03 -4.69 23.96
N GLN A 50 -1.30 -4.58 23.98
CA GLN A 50 -2.14 -4.78 22.80
C GLN A 50 -2.00 -3.61 21.80
N GLU A 51 -2.04 -2.36 22.26
CA GLU A 51 -1.81 -1.19 21.40
C GLU A 51 -0.43 -1.26 20.76
N ARG A 52 0.60 -1.60 21.54
CA ARG A 52 1.97 -1.77 21.04
C ARG A 52 2.05 -2.89 20.00
N GLN A 53 1.34 -4.00 20.18
CA GLN A 53 1.29 -5.08 19.20
C GLN A 53 0.65 -4.63 17.87
N VAL A 54 -0.48 -3.92 17.94
CA VAL A 54 -1.18 -3.37 16.77
C VAL A 54 -0.29 -2.35 16.04
N ALA A 55 0.32 -1.42 16.77
CA ALA A 55 1.25 -0.43 16.22
C ALA A 55 2.43 -1.09 15.51
N ASN A 56 3.07 -2.09 16.13
CA ASN A 56 4.17 -2.83 15.49
C ASN A 56 3.74 -3.55 14.21
N ARG A 57 2.53 -4.14 14.18
CA ARG A 57 1.97 -4.77 12.99
C ARG A 57 1.79 -3.75 11.87
N ASN A 58 1.19 -2.60 12.17
CA ASN A 58 0.96 -1.55 11.16
C ASN A 58 2.28 -0.94 10.65
N ILE A 59 3.26 -0.71 11.54
CA ILE A 59 4.61 -0.29 11.15
C ILE A 59 5.27 -1.32 10.22
N TYR A 60 5.13 -2.60 10.54
CA TYR A 60 5.67 -3.66 9.69
C TYR A 60 5.01 -3.65 8.30
N SER A 61 3.70 -3.40 8.19
CA SER A 61 3.05 -3.19 6.90
C SER A 61 3.63 -2.00 6.13
N CYS A 62 3.94 -0.88 6.81
CA CYS A 62 4.61 0.27 6.18
C CYS A 62 5.98 -0.11 5.59
N TYR A 63 6.74 -0.97 6.30
CA TYR A 63 8.03 -1.48 5.83
C TYR A 63 7.93 -2.51 4.70
N LEU A 64 6.89 -3.34 4.70
CA LEU A 64 6.71 -4.31 3.62
C LEU A 64 6.23 -3.66 2.33
N GLY A 65 5.48 -2.56 2.44
CA GLY A 65 5.02 -1.77 1.31
C GLY A 65 6.15 -0.96 0.70
N CYS A 66 6.46 0.19 1.30
CA CYS A 66 7.32 1.21 0.68
C CYS A 66 8.56 1.58 1.49
N HIS A 67 8.45 1.63 2.81
CA HIS A 67 9.55 2.05 3.69
C HIS A 67 10.51 0.90 3.95
N ARG A 68 11.73 1.17 4.42
CA ARG A 68 12.67 0.12 4.83
C ARG A 68 13.09 0.38 6.27
N PRO A 69 13.18 -0.67 7.11
CA PRO A 69 13.69 -0.48 8.45
C PRO A 69 15.14 0.00 8.37
N ALA A 70 15.56 0.86 9.30
CA ALA A 70 16.89 1.49 9.28
C ALA A 70 18.10 0.50 9.28
N VAL A 71 17.85 -0.80 9.44
CA VAL A 71 18.83 -1.89 9.45
C VAL A 71 19.11 -2.52 8.07
N GLU A 72 18.23 -2.35 7.08
CA GLU A 72 18.41 -2.93 5.73
C GLU A 72 19.10 -1.93 4.80
N GLU A 73 20.28 -2.30 4.27
CA GLU A 73 21.03 -1.53 3.27
C GLU A 73 20.49 -1.80 1.86
N VAL A 74 19.31 -1.28 1.56
CA VAL A 74 18.65 -1.45 0.26
C VAL A 74 19.12 -0.34 -0.70
N PRO A 75 19.22 -0.59 -2.03
CA PRO A 75 19.43 0.45 -3.02
C PRO A 75 18.45 1.62 -2.88
N GLU A 76 18.91 2.80 -3.30
CA GLU A 76 18.34 4.12 -3.06
C GLU A 76 16.82 4.18 -3.30
N THR A 77 16.09 4.69 -2.30
CA THR A 77 14.63 4.89 -2.36
C THR A 77 14.27 6.30 -1.91
N LEU A 78 13.15 6.82 -2.44
CA LEU A 78 12.51 8.05 -1.97
C LEU A 78 11.68 7.86 -0.70
N SER A 79 11.43 6.61 -0.28
CA SER A 79 10.75 6.34 0.98
C SER A 79 11.64 6.73 2.16
N PRO A 80 11.22 7.64 3.04
CA PRO A 80 12.02 7.99 4.21
C PRO A 80 12.10 6.82 5.20
N LYS A 81 13.21 6.75 5.94
CA LYS A 81 13.27 6.06 7.23
C LYS A 81 12.32 6.75 8.19
N LEU A 82 11.59 5.96 8.99
CA LEU A 82 10.48 6.42 9.83
C LEU A 82 10.87 6.54 11.31
N GLU A 83 12.02 6.01 11.69
CA GLU A 83 12.49 5.91 13.07
C GLU A 83 13.07 7.23 13.59
N GLY A 84 12.87 7.50 14.87
CA GLY A 84 13.57 8.56 15.60
C GLY A 84 12.97 9.96 15.44
N PHE A 85 11.87 10.12 14.71
CA PHE A 85 11.09 11.35 14.78
C PHE A 85 10.40 11.49 16.14
N ASP A 86 10.21 12.72 16.59
CA ASP A 86 9.25 13.01 17.65
C ASP A 86 7.84 12.51 17.24
N ALA A 87 7.08 11.98 18.20
CA ALA A 87 5.80 11.35 17.91
C ALA A 87 4.78 12.33 17.31
N GLN A 88 4.71 13.56 17.82
CA GLN A 88 3.80 14.57 17.27
C GLN A 88 4.29 15.01 15.89
N TYR A 89 5.59 15.22 15.71
CA TYR A 89 6.15 15.54 14.40
C TYR A 89 5.81 14.46 13.35
N PHE A 90 5.98 13.18 13.69
CA PHE A 90 5.64 12.07 12.80
C PHE A 90 4.16 12.10 12.43
N TYR A 91 3.28 12.22 13.44
CA TYR A 91 1.84 12.31 13.24
C TYR A 91 1.49 13.45 12.27
N ASP A 92 2.03 14.64 12.53
CA ASP A 92 1.84 15.83 11.72
C ASP A 92 2.26 15.62 10.27
N GLN A 93 3.42 14.99 10.04
CA GLN A 93 3.85 14.67 8.68
C GLN A 93 2.93 13.65 8.01
N PHE A 94 2.44 12.65 8.75
CA PHE A 94 1.54 11.65 8.21
C PHE A 94 0.24 12.29 7.72
N VAL A 95 -0.35 13.19 8.51
CA VAL A 95 -1.63 13.82 8.16
C VAL A 95 -1.48 15.00 7.21
N ASP A 96 -0.33 15.68 7.19
CA ASP A 96 -0.04 16.75 6.23
C ASP A 96 0.18 16.23 4.80
N MET A 97 0.49 14.95 4.64
CA MET A 97 0.59 14.32 3.33
C MET A 97 -0.74 14.24 2.59
N ASP A 98 -1.84 14.76 3.14
CA ASP A 98 -3.13 14.70 2.46
C ASP A 98 -3.26 15.61 1.22
N MET A 99 -4.40 15.45 0.53
CA MET A 99 -4.71 16.15 -0.70
C MET A 99 -4.99 17.65 -0.52
N GLU A 100 -5.37 18.08 0.68
CA GLU A 100 -5.74 19.46 0.97
C GLU A 100 -4.50 20.31 1.26
N ARG A 101 -3.51 19.73 1.95
CA ARG A 101 -2.26 20.41 2.35
C ARG A 101 -1.10 20.19 1.38
N GLN A 102 -1.25 19.27 0.41
CA GLN A 102 -0.30 18.97 -0.67
C GLN A 102 1.16 18.76 -0.23
N ALA A 103 1.41 18.33 1.02
CA ALA A 103 2.77 18.29 1.54
C ALA A 103 3.59 17.06 1.17
N GLY A 104 2.95 16.02 0.63
CA GLY A 104 3.61 14.82 0.17
C GLY A 104 3.93 14.89 -1.32
N VAL A 105 5.17 14.57 -1.70
CA VAL A 105 5.46 14.15 -3.08
C VAL A 105 4.85 12.78 -3.39
N SER A 106 4.59 11.94 -2.38
CA SER A 106 4.00 10.62 -2.61
C SER A 106 2.48 10.70 -2.73
N SER A 107 1.98 10.27 -3.88
CA SER A 107 0.56 10.05 -4.15
C SER A 107 -0.02 8.84 -3.43
N GLN A 108 0.80 7.82 -3.20
CA GLN A 108 0.44 6.65 -2.40
C GLN A 108 0.20 7.05 -0.94
N MET A 109 1.07 7.87 -0.35
CA MET A 109 0.86 8.34 1.02
C MET A 109 -0.40 9.22 1.16
N LYS A 110 -0.74 10.01 0.14
CA LYS A 110 -2.00 10.79 0.08
C LYS A 110 -3.25 9.91 0.23
N GLU A 111 -3.28 8.75 -0.42
CA GLU A 111 -4.39 7.79 -0.26
C GLU A 111 -4.37 7.12 1.12
N MET A 112 -3.19 6.84 1.68
CA MET A 112 -3.04 6.15 2.96
C MET A 112 -3.38 7.01 4.19
N VAL A 113 -3.39 8.35 4.08
CA VAL A 113 -3.63 9.25 5.23
C VAL A 113 -4.93 8.89 5.95
N TYR A 114 -5.99 8.61 5.19
CA TYR A 114 -7.34 8.45 5.71
C TYR A 114 -7.77 6.98 5.88
N THR A 115 -6.86 6.03 5.65
CA THR A 115 -7.13 4.59 5.80
C THR A 115 -6.83 4.06 7.20
N VAL A 116 -6.11 4.84 8.02
CA VAL A 116 -5.67 4.43 9.36
C VAL A 116 -6.26 5.36 10.40
N PRO A 117 -7.04 4.87 11.39
CA PRO A 117 -7.63 5.72 12.41
C PRO A 117 -6.59 6.62 13.11
N PRO A 118 -6.93 7.88 13.49
CA PRO A 118 -6.01 8.81 14.12
C PRO A 118 -5.24 8.23 15.33
N LYS A 119 -5.94 7.47 16.18
CA LYS A 119 -5.32 6.81 17.33
C LYS A 119 -4.25 5.80 16.91
N GLU A 120 -4.49 5.03 15.87
CA GLU A 120 -3.51 4.05 15.38
C GLU A 120 -2.27 4.73 14.79
N ILE A 121 -2.43 5.87 14.12
CA ILE A 121 -1.31 6.70 13.66
C ILE A 121 -0.49 7.19 14.86
N ALA A 122 -1.14 7.69 15.91
CA ALA A 122 -0.47 8.12 17.13
C ALA A 122 0.27 6.97 17.84
N ASP A 123 -0.35 5.79 17.93
CA ASP A 123 0.29 4.60 18.52
C ASP A 123 1.53 4.16 17.70
N MET A 124 1.48 4.24 16.36
CA MET A 124 2.66 4.01 15.51
C MET A 124 3.75 5.05 15.75
N ALA A 125 3.38 6.33 15.83
CA ALA A 125 4.29 7.43 16.06
C ALA A 125 5.06 7.28 17.37
N LEU A 126 4.37 6.90 18.46
CA LEU A 126 4.98 6.61 19.75
C LEU A 126 6.02 5.48 19.65
N VAL A 127 5.68 4.35 19.01
CA VAL A 127 6.62 3.23 18.84
C VAL A 127 7.82 3.60 17.97
N LEU A 128 7.62 4.37 16.90
CA LEU A 128 8.70 4.81 16.01
C LEU A 128 9.63 5.84 16.67
N SER A 129 9.10 6.66 17.59
CA SER A 129 9.90 7.64 18.34
C SER A 129 10.93 7.01 19.30
N GLU A 130 10.68 5.78 19.77
CA GLU A 130 11.64 5.02 20.58
C GLU A 130 12.76 4.36 19.76
N ARG A 131 12.60 4.32 18.44
CA ARG A 131 13.57 3.71 17.53
C ARG A 131 14.57 4.73 17.06
N THR A 132 15.78 4.29 16.74
CA THR A 132 16.85 5.16 16.26
C THR A 132 17.06 5.03 14.77
N MET A 133 17.17 6.17 14.08
CA MET A 133 17.60 6.22 12.69
C MET A 133 19.09 5.88 12.62
N LYS A 134 19.42 4.69 12.11
CA LYS A 134 20.80 4.22 12.03
C LYS A 134 21.58 4.99 10.96
N TRP A 135 22.73 5.55 11.36
CA TRP A 135 23.69 6.20 10.47
C TRP A 135 24.79 5.19 10.07
N ASN A 136 24.74 4.73 8.81
CA ASN A 136 25.70 3.77 8.24
C ASN A 136 26.47 4.46 7.09
N PRO A 137 27.46 5.32 7.39
CA PRO A 137 28.17 6.05 6.36
C PRO A 137 29.07 5.13 5.54
N ARG A 138 29.26 5.49 4.26
CA ARG A 138 30.32 4.90 3.44
C ARG A 138 31.63 5.63 3.69
N LYS A 139 32.72 4.88 3.83
CA LYS A 139 34.04 5.42 4.19
C LYS A 139 34.52 6.45 3.15
N GLU A 140 34.38 6.11 1.88
CA GLU A 140 34.75 6.95 0.75
C GLU A 140 33.96 8.27 0.69
N VAL A 141 32.75 8.30 1.25
CA VAL A 141 31.95 9.53 1.33
C VAL A 141 32.47 10.43 2.43
N VAL A 142 32.69 9.90 3.64
CA VAL A 142 33.16 10.68 4.80
C VAL A 142 34.55 11.30 4.55
N GLU A 143 35.39 10.59 3.81
CA GLU A 143 36.74 11.04 3.43
C GLU A 143 36.74 12.00 2.22
N SER A 144 35.58 12.21 1.57
CA SER A 144 35.49 13.02 0.36
C SER A 144 35.48 14.53 0.61
N ALA A 145 35.86 15.30 -0.40
CA ALA A 145 35.72 16.77 -0.39
C ALA A 145 34.25 17.21 -0.32
N ALA A 146 33.32 16.44 -0.90
CA ALA A 146 31.89 16.71 -0.86
C ALA A 146 31.37 16.71 0.59
N TYR A 147 31.77 15.73 1.39
CA TYR A 147 31.41 15.68 2.81
C TYR A 147 31.92 16.89 3.59
N GLN A 148 33.15 17.35 3.33
CA GLN A 148 33.72 18.53 4.00
C GLN A 148 33.02 19.83 3.59
N ARG A 149 32.73 20.01 2.30
CA ARG A 149 31.94 21.16 1.82
C ARG A 149 30.52 21.13 2.39
N GLY A 150 29.90 19.95 2.39
CA GLY A 150 28.60 19.69 2.98
C GLY A 150 28.53 20.07 4.46
N LYS A 151 29.55 19.68 5.24
CA LYS A 151 29.67 20.08 6.65
C LYS A 151 29.69 21.61 6.79
N ALA A 152 30.54 22.29 6.03
CA ALA A 152 30.67 23.75 6.12
C ALA A 152 29.35 24.46 5.79
N LYS A 153 28.64 24.00 4.74
CA LYS A 153 27.32 24.52 4.35
C LYS A 153 26.26 24.23 5.40
N TYR A 154 26.20 22.99 5.89
CA TYR A 154 25.26 22.56 6.93
C TYR A 154 25.45 23.36 8.23
N ASP A 155 26.70 23.54 8.67
CA ASP A 155 27.01 24.30 9.89
C ASP A 155 26.55 25.77 9.78
N ALA A 156 26.65 26.35 8.59
CA ALA A 156 26.26 27.74 8.34
C ALA A 156 24.74 27.94 8.20
N THR A 157 23.99 26.92 7.77
CA THR A 157 22.59 27.09 7.32
C THR A 157 21.57 26.21 8.04
N CYS A 158 21.93 24.98 8.44
CA CYS A 158 20.97 23.97 8.91
C CYS A 158 21.09 23.68 10.41
N LYS A 159 22.31 23.73 10.95
CA LYS A 159 22.66 23.24 12.30
C LYS A 159 21.83 23.85 13.42
N MET A 160 21.47 25.13 13.31
CA MET A 160 20.73 25.85 14.36
C MET A 160 19.38 25.19 14.68
N CYS A 161 18.72 24.58 13.68
CA CYS A 161 17.44 23.91 13.86
C CYS A 161 17.60 22.39 13.89
N HIS A 162 18.41 21.82 13.00
CA HIS A 162 18.53 20.37 12.83
C HIS A 162 19.61 19.71 13.72
N GLY A 163 20.29 20.48 14.57
CA GLY A 163 21.31 19.98 15.50
C GLY A 163 22.64 19.61 14.82
N GLU A 164 23.58 19.07 15.59
CA GLU A 164 24.88 18.63 15.07
C GLU A 164 24.68 17.48 14.06
N GLN A 165 25.18 17.66 12.82
CA GLN A 165 25.04 16.67 11.73
C GLN A 165 23.60 16.16 11.48
N GLY A 166 22.58 16.94 11.79
CA GLY A 166 21.18 16.53 11.61
C GLY A 166 20.63 15.67 12.75
N ALA A 167 21.27 15.63 13.92
CA ALA A 167 20.81 14.88 15.09
C ALA A 167 19.96 15.74 16.05
N SER A 168 18.95 16.44 15.52
CA SER A 168 18.02 17.22 16.34
C SER A 168 17.27 16.35 17.34
N THR A 169 17.14 16.84 18.58
CA THR A 169 16.24 16.29 19.61
C THR A 169 15.06 17.23 19.88
N ASN A 170 14.92 18.31 19.10
CA ASN A 170 13.82 19.26 19.25
C ASN A 170 12.58 18.71 18.54
N PRO A 171 11.42 18.58 19.23
CA PRO A 171 10.18 18.09 18.61
C PRO A 171 9.74 18.84 17.34
N ALA A 172 10.10 20.12 17.22
CA ALA A 172 9.74 20.93 16.04
C ALA A 172 10.61 20.65 14.80
N TYR A 173 11.81 20.08 14.97
CA TYR A 173 12.80 19.94 13.90
C TYR A 173 13.23 18.48 13.74
N PRO A 174 12.97 17.88 12.56
CA PRO A 174 13.25 16.46 12.36
C PRO A 174 14.76 16.15 12.43
N PRO A 175 15.13 14.94 12.87
CA PRO A 175 16.44 14.40 12.59
C PRO A 175 16.59 14.11 11.09
N LEU A 176 17.78 14.42 10.57
CA LEU A 176 18.22 14.15 9.19
C LEU A 176 19.35 13.11 9.16
N LYS A 177 20.03 12.89 10.29
CA LYS A 177 21.20 12.02 10.36
C LYS A 177 20.86 10.58 10.00
N GLY A 178 21.45 10.09 8.93
CA GLY A 178 21.23 8.71 8.45
C GLY A 178 19.94 8.50 7.65
N GLN A 179 19.24 9.57 7.27
CA GLN A 179 18.09 9.50 6.37
C GLN A 179 18.52 9.06 4.94
N MET A 180 17.56 8.66 4.10
CA MET A 180 17.83 8.25 2.72
C MET A 180 18.34 9.44 1.87
N PRO A 181 19.45 9.29 1.12
CA PRO A 181 20.06 10.38 0.35
C PRO A 181 19.11 11.03 -0.67
N ALA A 182 18.45 10.19 -1.48
CA ALA A 182 17.50 10.65 -2.49
C ALA A 182 16.29 11.34 -1.86
N TYR A 183 15.76 10.82 -0.73
CA TYR A 183 14.68 11.48 0.00
C TYR A 183 15.07 12.90 0.44
N VAL A 184 16.22 13.06 1.11
CA VAL A 184 16.66 14.38 1.61
C VAL A 184 16.84 15.37 0.45
N PHE A 185 17.46 14.91 -0.64
CA PHE A 185 17.62 15.73 -1.85
C PHE A 185 16.26 16.16 -2.42
N GLU A 186 15.34 15.21 -2.65
CA GLU A 186 14.03 15.50 -3.23
C GLU A 186 13.15 16.37 -2.30
N GLN A 187 13.29 16.28 -0.98
CA GLN A 187 12.56 17.17 -0.08
C GLN A 187 13.05 18.62 -0.18
N MET A 188 14.36 18.85 -0.31
CA MET A 188 14.92 20.18 -0.53
C MET A 188 14.44 20.76 -1.87
N THR A 189 14.46 19.95 -2.93
CA THR A 189 13.90 20.29 -4.24
C THR A 189 12.40 20.61 -4.16
N ALA A 190 11.61 19.79 -3.46
CA ALA A 190 10.18 19.98 -3.31
C ALA A 190 9.83 21.27 -2.54
N TYR A 191 10.58 21.63 -1.51
CA TYR A 191 10.42 22.93 -0.84
C TYR A 191 10.82 24.10 -1.75
N ARG A 192 11.97 24.01 -2.45
CA ARG A 192 12.43 25.05 -3.37
C ARG A 192 11.39 25.38 -4.43
N ASP A 193 10.80 24.32 -5.01
CA ASP A 193 9.89 24.40 -6.16
C ASP A 193 8.43 24.60 -5.73
N GLY A 194 8.14 24.66 -4.43
CA GLY A 194 6.79 24.84 -3.90
C GLY A 194 5.88 23.61 -4.06
N LYS A 195 6.45 22.43 -4.33
CA LYS A 195 5.73 21.15 -4.40
C LYS A 195 5.41 20.57 -3.03
N ARG A 196 6.10 21.02 -1.98
CA ARG A 196 5.85 20.66 -0.58
C ARG A 196 5.40 21.87 0.22
N THR A 197 4.15 21.84 0.68
CA THR A 197 3.45 22.98 1.30
C THR A 197 2.87 22.68 2.70
N ASN A 198 3.43 21.70 3.44
CA ASN A 198 3.06 21.43 4.85
C ASN A 198 3.29 22.65 5.76
N ARG A 199 2.86 22.50 7.02
CA ARG A 199 3.08 23.45 8.11
C ARG A 199 4.56 23.86 8.31
N GLN A 200 5.54 23.06 7.87
CA GLN A 200 6.98 23.41 7.91
C GLN A 200 7.51 24.16 6.67
N ALA A 201 6.73 24.26 5.59
CA ALA A 201 7.20 24.84 4.32
C ALA A 201 7.65 26.29 4.45
N ALA A 202 6.93 27.11 5.23
CA ALA A 202 7.27 28.51 5.44
C ALA A 202 8.68 28.69 6.03
N VAL A 203 9.16 27.73 6.84
CA VAL A 203 10.50 27.74 7.42
C VAL A 203 11.53 27.23 6.42
N MET A 204 11.25 26.14 5.70
CA MET A 204 12.24 25.48 4.85
C MET A 204 12.43 26.13 3.47
N VAL A 205 11.41 26.76 2.89
CA VAL A 205 11.46 27.33 1.53
C VAL A 205 12.61 28.34 1.35
N PRO A 206 12.87 29.30 2.26
CA PRO A 206 14.00 30.23 2.10
C PRO A 206 15.37 29.53 2.06
N PHE A 207 15.57 28.51 2.92
CA PHE A 207 16.82 27.75 2.96
C PHE A 207 16.99 26.84 1.74
N ALA A 208 15.90 26.30 1.20
CA ALA A 208 15.95 25.57 -0.05
C ALA A 208 16.34 26.51 -1.20
N LYS A 209 15.69 27.67 -1.32
CA LYS A 209 15.98 28.62 -2.42
C LYS A 209 17.37 29.27 -2.39
N MET A 210 18.05 29.32 -1.25
CA MET A 210 19.37 29.93 -1.15
C MET A 210 20.52 29.01 -1.59
N LEU A 211 20.27 27.71 -1.76
CA LEU A 211 21.27 26.68 -2.02
C LEU A 211 21.10 26.10 -3.44
N SER A 212 22.19 25.68 -4.05
CA SER A 212 22.20 24.98 -5.34
C SER A 212 21.97 23.47 -5.17
N GLU A 213 21.71 22.75 -6.26
CA GLU A 213 21.61 21.29 -6.22
C GLU A 213 22.95 20.62 -5.86
N ASP A 214 24.08 21.22 -6.23
CA ASP A 214 25.40 20.77 -5.78
C ASP A 214 25.55 20.93 -4.27
N ASP A 215 25.05 22.05 -3.70
CA ASP A 215 25.03 22.24 -2.24
C ASP A 215 24.13 21.19 -1.57
N TYR A 216 22.99 20.85 -2.17
CA TYR A 216 22.13 19.78 -1.66
C TYR A 216 22.87 18.43 -1.63
N ALA A 217 23.53 18.06 -2.72
CA ALA A 217 24.29 16.81 -2.80
C ALA A 217 25.42 16.75 -1.76
N ASP A 218 26.14 17.85 -1.55
CA ASP A 218 27.17 17.96 -0.52
C ASP A 218 26.58 17.86 0.90
N ILE A 219 25.47 18.55 1.20
CA ILE A 219 24.76 18.46 2.49
C ILE A 219 24.25 17.04 2.73
N VAL A 220 23.68 16.39 1.71
CA VAL A 220 23.25 14.99 1.75
C VAL A 220 24.41 14.08 2.10
N ALA A 221 25.58 14.24 1.46
CA ALA A 221 26.78 13.48 1.79
C ALA A 221 27.15 13.62 3.27
N TYR A 222 27.06 14.83 3.82
CA TYR A 222 27.36 15.11 5.23
C TYR A 222 26.38 14.47 6.22
N VAL A 223 25.07 14.67 6.03
CA VAL A 223 24.04 14.24 6.99
C VAL A 223 23.74 12.74 6.90
N THR A 224 23.79 12.17 5.69
CA THR A 224 23.48 10.75 5.47
C THR A 224 24.72 9.87 5.52
N GLY A 225 25.90 10.43 5.20
CA GLY A 225 27.13 9.64 5.00
C GLY A 225 27.14 8.87 3.68
N MET A 226 26.29 9.24 2.72
CA MET A 226 26.14 8.59 1.41
C MET A 226 26.03 9.65 0.30
N PHE A 227 26.55 9.36 -0.90
CA PHE A 227 26.33 10.24 -2.05
C PHE A 227 24.85 10.22 -2.49
N TYR A 228 24.40 11.33 -3.04
CA TYR A 228 23.15 11.36 -3.80
C TYR A 228 23.39 10.75 -5.18
N THR A 229 22.52 9.82 -5.57
CA THR A 229 22.42 9.33 -6.94
C THR A 229 21.06 9.76 -7.50
N PRO A 230 21.03 10.42 -8.67
CA PRO A 230 19.79 10.81 -9.31
C PRO A 230 18.89 9.61 -9.59
N VAL A 231 17.60 9.79 -9.30
CA VAL A 231 16.57 8.81 -9.64
C VAL A 231 16.27 8.88 -11.13
N GLU A 232 16.30 7.72 -11.79
CA GLU A 232 15.92 7.61 -13.19
C GLU A 232 14.40 7.79 -13.38
N ARG A 233 14.04 8.69 -14.30
CA ARG A 233 12.65 9.04 -14.64
C ARG A 233 12.42 8.75 -16.12
N ARG A 234 11.55 7.80 -16.44
CA ARG A 234 11.20 7.40 -17.82
C ARG A 234 9.71 7.14 -17.95
N GLU A 235 9.19 7.30 -19.17
CA GLU A 235 7.83 6.92 -19.50
C GLU A 235 7.77 5.44 -19.86
N PHE A 236 6.91 4.68 -19.18
CA PHE A 236 6.62 3.29 -19.51
C PHE A 236 5.35 3.17 -20.35
N ILE A 237 5.12 1.98 -20.89
CA ILE A 237 3.97 1.66 -21.75
C ILE A 237 2.63 2.10 -21.12
N THR A 238 1.85 2.87 -21.88
CA THR A 238 0.61 3.48 -21.34
C THR A 238 -0.66 2.66 -21.61
N GLY A 239 -0.56 1.64 -22.47
CA GLY A 239 -1.70 0.91 -23.02
C GLY A 239 -2.62 1.72 -23.95
N LYS A 240 -2.37 3.03 -24.14
CA LYS A 240 -3.18 3.89 -25.01
C LYS A 240 -3.07 3.41 -26.46
N GLY A 241 -4.22 3.24 -27.11
CA GLY A 241 -4.30 2.81 -28.52
C GLY A 241 -4.24 1.30 -28.74
N MET A 242 -4.00 0.49 -27.70
CA MET A 242 -4.10 -0.97 -27.82
C MET A 242 -5.56 -1.39 -28.00
N PRO A 243 -5.87 -2.29 -28.96
CA PRO A 243 -7.21 -2.78 -29.17
C PRO A 243 -7.66 -3.70 -28.00
N PRO A 244 -8.98 -3.81 -27.74
CA PRO A 244 -9.49 -4.73 -26.75
C PRO A 244 -9.26 -6.18 -27.19
N VAL A 245 -9.07 -7.07 -26.22
CA VAL A 245 -8.91 -8.49 -26.49
C VAL A 245 -10.24 -9.11 -26.93
N GLU A 246 -10.25 -9.80 -28.07
CA GLU A 246 -11.46 -10.44 -28.59
C GLU A 246 -11.87 -11.63 -27.69
N GLY A 247 -13.17 -11.71 -27.36
CA GLY A 247 -13.69 -12.78 -26.51
C GLY A 247 -13.30 -12.66 -25.04
N PHE A 248 -12.78 -11.50 -24.62
CA PHE A 248 -12.47 -11.19 -23.23
C PHE A 248 -13.68 -11.38 -22.31
N LYS A 249 -13.44 -12.00 -21.16
CA LYS A 249 -14.33 -12.05 -20.02
C LYS A 249 -13.52 -11.71 -18.78
N LEU A 250 -14.06 -10.86 -17.91
CA LEU A 250 -13.43 -10.59 -16.62
C LEU A 250 -13.48 -11.86 -15.77
N PRO A 251 -12.32 -12.43 -15.35
CA PRO A 251 -12.31 -13.59 -14.46
C PRO A 251 -12.81 -13.22 -13.07
N ASP A 252 -13.46 -14.17 -12.40
CA ASP A 252 -13.81 -14.05 -10.98
C ASP A 252 -12.55 -13.87 -10.12
N THR A 253 -12.71 -13.39 -8.90
CA THR A 253 -11.58 -13.14 -7.98
C THR A 253 -10.89 -14.41 -7.52
N GLY A 254 -11.55 -15.57 -7.65
CA GLY A 254 -11.10 -16.84 -7.11
C GLY A 254 -11.55 -17.11 -5.67
N GLN A 255 -12.23 -16.16 -5.03
CA GLN A 255 -12.83 -16.41 -3.72
C GLN A 255 -14.02 -17.35 -3.86
N ILE A 256 -13.92 -18.46 -3.16
CA ILE A 256 -14.95 -19.51 -3.08
C ILE A 256 -15.32 -19.80 -1.62
N GLN A 257 -14.75 -19.03 -0.69
CA GLN A 257 -14.91 -19.16 0.75
C GLN A 257 -16.03 -18.24 1.26
N ASN A 258 -16.72 -18.66 2.32
CA ASN A 258 -17.72 -17.85 3.01
C ASN A 258 -17.07 -17.17 4.21
N PHE A 259 -17.12 -15.84 4.30
CA PHE A 259 -16.49 -15.09 5.40
C PHE A 259 -17.49 -14.49 6.38
N THR A 260 -18.75 -14.36 5.98
CA THR A 260 -19.85 -13.96 6.87
C THR A 260 -21.12 -14.76 6.56
N ASP A 261 -22.17 -14.55 7.35
CA ASP A 261 -23.52 -15.06 7.05
C ASP A 261 -24.31 -14.14 6.09
N LYS A 262 -23.66 -13.09 5.58
CA LYS A 262 -24.29 -12.06 4.76
C LYS A 262 -24.34 -12.51 3.30
N HIS A 263 -25.54 -12.52 2.71
CA HIS A 263 -25.65 -12.59 1.25
C HIS A 263 -25.21 -11.27 0.62
N GLY A 264 -24.49 -11.35 -0.49
CA GLY A 264 -23.95 -10.20 -1.21
C GLY A 264 -22.42 -10.18 -1.24
N GLU A 265 -21.76 -11.22 -0.72
CA GLU A 265 -20.31 -11.39 -0.78
C GLU A 265 -19.86 -11.83 -2.18
N ASP A 266 -18.56 -11.72 -2.47
CA ASP A 266 -17.97 -12.11 -3.76
C ASP A 266 -18.32 -13.54 -4.18
N VAL A 267 -18.31 -14.47 -3.21
CA VAL A 267 -18.63 -15.90 -3.42
C VAL A 267 -20.08 -16.15 -3.85
N ASP A 268 -20.99 -15.21 -3.61
CA ASP A 268 -22.42 -15.35 -3.98
C ASP A 268 -22.66 -15.14 -5.49
N TYR A 269 -21.70 -14.57 -6.22
CA TYR A 269 -21.87 -14.18 -7.63
C TYR A 269 -20.79 -14.74 -8.59
N PRO A 270 -20.49 -16.05 -8.58
CA PRO A 270 -19.55 -16.63 -9.53
C PRO A 270 -20.10 -16.52 -10.95
N LYS A 271 -19.28 -16.05 -11.89
CA LYS A 271 -19.67 -15.89 -13.31
C LYS A 271 -18.65 -16.53 -14.24
N ASN A 272 -17.38 -16.21 -14.05
CA ASN A 272 -16.28 -16.68 -14.89
C ASN A 272 -15.16 -17.23 -14.00
N PRO A 273 -15.29 -18.45 -13.46
CA PRO A 273 -14.23 -19.06 -12.67
C PRO A 273 -12.90 -19.02 -13.41
N MET A 274 -11.81 -18.72 -12.70
CA MET A 274 -10.48 -18.62 -13.31
C MET A 274 -10.09 -19.95 -13.95
N SER A 275 -9.62 -19.89 -15.19
CA SER A 275 -9.36 -21.07 -16.02
C SER A 275 -8.15 -20.80 -16.91
N TYR A 276 -7.25 -21.78 -16.98
CA TYR A 276 -5.93 -21.63 -17.59
C TYR A 276 -5.57 -22.86 -18.40
N THR A 277 -5.10 -22.63 -19.63
CA THR A 277 -4.61 -23.67 -20.53
C THR A 277 -3.10 -23.57 -20.70
N ILE A 278 -2.37 -24.59 -20.22
CA ILE A 278 -0.91 -24.67 -20.35
C ILE A 278 -0.56 -25.18 -21.75
N SER A 279 0.39 -24.51 -22.42
CA SER A 279 0.92 -24.92 -23.73
C SER A 279 1.53 -26.33 -23.70
N PRO A 280 1.56 -27.06 -24.84
CA PRO A 280 2.23 -28.35 -24.93
C PRO A 280 3.72 -28.32 -24.56
N SER A 281 4.40 -27.19 -24.80
CA SER A 281 5.80 -26.99 -24.39
C SER A 281 5.95 -26.77 -22.88
N GLY A 282 4.85 -26.43 -22.19
CA GLY A 282 4.82 -26.11 -20.77
C GLY A 282 5.43 -24.75 -20.43
N LYS A 283 5.74 -23.91 -21.42
CA LYS A 283 6.44 -22.62 -21.26
C LYS A 283 5.52 -21.42 -21.14
N THR A 284 4.34 -21.49 -21.75
CA THR A 284 3.31 -20.44 -21.74
C THR A 284 2.00 -20.95 -21.18
N VAL A 285 1.15 -20.02 -20.74
CA VAL A 285 -0.21 -20.29 -20.28
C VAL A 285 -1.17 -19.28 -20.88
N ILE A 286 -2.28 -19.75 -21.41
CA ILE A 286 -3.40 -18.91 -21.86
C ILE A 286 -4.42 -18.83 -20.73
N ASP A 287 -4.85 -17.62 -20.39
CA ASP A 287 -6.03 -17.40 -19.57
C ASP A 287 -7.29 -17.54 -20.44
N ASP A 288 -8.11 -18.55 -20.14
CA ASP A 288 -9.27 -18.90 -20.97
C ASP A 288 -10.40 -17.86 -20.88
N ASN A 289 -10.36 -16.96 -19.89
CA ASN A 289 -11.31 -15.86 -19.76
C ASN A 289 -10.80 -14.60 -20.48
N THR A 290 -9.57 -14.17 -20.19
CA THR A 290 -9.05 -12.92 -20.76
C THR A 290 -8.47 -13.07 -22.16
N LYS A 291 -8.19 -14.30 -22.58
CA LYS A 291 -7.49 -14.67 -23.84
C LYS A 291 -6.05 -14.15 -23.94
N LEU A 292 -5.52 -13.62 -22.84
CA LEU A 292 -4.13 -13.22 -22.74
C LEU A 292 -3.24 -14.47 -22.60
N MET A 293 -2.11 -14.45 -23.29
CA MET A 293 -1.07 -15.44 -23.14
C MET A 293 0.05 -14.89 -22.27
N TRP A 294 0.44 -15.67 -21.27
CA TRP A 294 1.43 -15.32 -20.29
C TRP A 294 2.64 -16.23 -20.40
N GLU A 295 3.81 -15.65 -20.16
CA GLU A 295 4.97 -16.43 -19.75
C GLU A 295 4.55 -17.25 -18.53
N ARG A 296 4.90 -18.54 -18.48
CA ARG A 296 4.48 -19.43 -17.38
C ARG A 296 5.45 -19.41 -16.20
N ASP A 297 6.73 -19.23 -16.47
CA ASP A 297 7.79 -19.14 -15.47
C ASP A 297 8.36 -17.72 -15.46
N SER A 298 8.06 -16.93 -14.42
CA SER A 298 8.56 -15.54 -14.33
C SER A 298 10.09 -15.49 -14.33
N SER A 299 10.66 -14.30 -14.55
CA SER A 299 12.10 -14.02 -14.74
C SER A 299 13.12 -14.69 -13.79
N ARG A 300 12.72 -15.20 -12.62
CA ARG A 300 13.55 -15.77 -11.53
C ARG A 300 14.63 -14.85 -10.97
N ILE A 301 14.77 -13.66 -11.55
CA ILE A 301 15.71 -12.62 -11.21
C ILE A 301 14.91 -11.35 -10.92
N TRP A 302 15.32 -10.67 -9.86
CA TRP A 302 14.72 -9.43 -9.42
C TRP A 302 15.32 -8.29 -10.21
N MET A 303 14.47 -7.54 -10.89
CA MET A 303 14.85 -6.51 -11.85
C MET A 303 14.21 -5.18 -11.48
N THR A 304 14.90 -4.08 -11.74
CA THR A 304 14.30 -2.75 -11.80
C THR A 304 13.21 -2.70 -12.87
N ALA A 305 12.37 -1.65 -12.84
CA ALA A 305 11.31 -1.50 -13.83
C ALA A 305 11.88 -1.45 -15.27
N ASP A 306 13.03 -0.79 -15.47
CA ASP A 306 13.70 -0.63 -16.77
C ASP A 306 14.35 -1.93 -17.27
N GLU A 307 15.14 -2.59 -16.42
CA GLU A 307 15.78 -3.88 -16.74
C GLU A 307 14.75 -4.93 -17.14
N GLY A 308 13.62 -4.95 -16.43
CA GLY A 308 12.59 -5.90 -16.75
C GLY A 308 11.88 -5.54 -18.07
N GLN A 309 11.64 -4.26 -18.39
CA GLN A 309 11.07 -3.90 -19.70
C GLN A 309 11.95 -4.47 -20.82
N ALA A 310 13.26 -4.28 -20.71
CA ALA A 310 14.22 -4.89 -21.62
C ALA A 310 14.14 -6.43 -21.64
N TYR A 311 13.88 -7.09 -20.49
CA TYR A 311 13.64 -8.53 -20.44
C TYR A 311 12.44 -8.94 -21.32
N CYS A 312 11.29 -8.28 -21.20
CA CYS A 312 10.12 -8.64 -22.01
C CYS A 312 10.29 -8.30 -23.49
N ASP A 313 10.86 -7.13 -23.80
CA ASP A 313 11.07 -6.68 -25.18
C ASP A 313 12.05 -7.59 -25.97
N ASN A 314 12.87 -8.39 -25.26
CA ASN A 314 13.82 -9.33 -25.86
C ASN A 314 13.45 -10.80 -25.58
N LEU A 315 12.28 -11.08 -24.99
CA LEU A 315 11.87 -12.44 -24.69
C LEU A 315 11.41 -13.13 -25.97
N GLU A 316 12.08 -14.24 -26.32
CA GLU A 316 11.60 -15.18 -27.33
C GLU A 316 11.15 -16.47 -26.63
N LEU A 317 9.85 -16.73 -26.61
CA LEU A 317 9.27 -17.85 -25.87
C LEU A 317 8.15 -18.52 -26.64
N ASP A 318 8.25 -19.84 -26.77
CA ASP A 318 7.23 -20.70 -27.38
C ASP A 318 6.85 -20.31 -28.83
N GLY A 319 7.81 -19.74 -29.56
CA GLY A 319 7.64 -19.30 -30.95
C GLY A 319 7.15 -17.85 -31.11
N TYR A 320 7.07 -17.08 -30.02
CA TYR A 320 6.64 -15.69 -30.01
C TYR A 320 7.76 -14.77 -29.53
N ASP A 321 7.84 -13.58 -30.13
CA ASP A 321 8.82 -12.51 -29.90
C ASP A 321 8.15 -11.14 -29.62
N ASP A 322 6.82 -11.10 -29.54
CA ASP A 322 5.97 -9.93 -29.30
C ASP A 322 5.56 -9.80 -27.82
N TRP A 323 6.40 -10.27 -26.91
CA TRP A 323 6.17 -10.20 -25.47
C TRP A 323 6.30 -8.77 -24.96
N ARG A 324 5.48 -8.42 -23.98
CA ARG A 324 5.51 -7.10 -23.35
C ARG A 324 5.26 -7.19 -21.86
N TYR A 325 5.46 -6.07 -21.20
CA TYR A 325 4.97 -5.92 -19.84
C TYR A 325 3.46 -6.05 -19.74
N PRO A 326 2.96 -6.57 -18.62
CA PRO A 326 1.55 -6.58 -18.33
C PRO A 326 1.06 -5.20 -17.92
N LEU A 327 -0.14 -4.87 -18.36
CA LEU A 327 -0.87 -3.73 -17.84
C LEU A 327 -1.53 -4.11 -16.52
N MET A 328 -1.87 -3.12 -15.70
CA MET A 328 -2.32 -3.31 -14.32
C MET A 328 -3.56 -4.15 -14.22
N LYS A 329 -4.52 -3.93 -15.13
CA LYS A 329 -5.76 -4.70 -15.17
C LYS A 329 -5.53 -6.14 -15.64
N GLU A 330 -4.55 -6.37 -16.50
CA GLU A 330 -4.15 -7.71 -16.95
C GLU A 330 -3.47 -8.48 -15.82
N LEU A 331 -2.54 -7.85 -15.12
CA LEU A 331 -1.87 -8.51 -14.01
C LEU A 331 -2.83 -8.80 -12.85
N GLN A 332 -3.83 -7.93 -12.62
CA GLN A 332 -4.88 -8.17 -11.62
C GLN A 332 -5.81 -9.30 -12.04
N SER A 333 -6.03 -9.52 -13.36
CA SER A 333 -6.95 -10.56 -13.82
C SER A 333 -6.49 -11.97 -13.42
N ILE A 334 -5.18 -12.20 -13.33
CA ILE A 334 -4.59 -13.48 -12.94
C ILE A 334 -4.39 -13.65 -11.42
N ALA A 335 -4.63 -12.60 -10.61
CA ALA A 335 -4.59 -12.71 -9.16
C ALA A 335 -5.75 -13.58 -8.65
N ASP A 336 -5.43 -14.54 -7.79
CA ASP A 336 -6.38 -15.45 -7.14
C ASP A 336 -6.50 -15.07 -5.67
N LEU A 337 -7.54 -14.31 -5.35
CA LEU A 337 -7.77 -13.77 -4.00
C LEU A 337 -8.41 -14.79 -3.07
N GLY A 338 -8.71 -15.99 -3.56
CA GLY A 338 -9.02 -17.17 -2.74
C GLY A 338 -7.79 -18.00 -2.40
N GLU A 339 -6.59 -17.53 -2.75
CA GLU A 339 -5.28 -18.11 -2.41
C GLU A 339 -4.42 -17.11 -1.63
N PHE A 340 -3.38 -17.61 -0.97
CA PHE A 340 -2.46 -16.77 -0.18
C PHE A 340 -1.03 -17.30 -0.25
N ARG A 341 -0.08 -16.38 -0.46
CA ARG A 341 1.38 -16.64 -0.52
C ARG A 341 1.77 -17.82 -1.42
N PRO A 342 1.49 -17.73 -2.74
CA PRO A 342 0.99 -16.56 -3.45
C PRO A 342 -0.51 -16.62 -3.78
N ALA A 343 -1.16 -15.46 -3.88
CA ALA A 343 -2.51 -15.20 -4.38
C ALA A 343 -2.58 -15.37 -5.91
N ILE A 344 -2.31 -16.57 -6.39
CA ILE A 344 -2.34 -16.97 -7.81
C ILE A 344 -2.41 -18.49 -7.93
N ASN A 345 -2.95 -19.00 -9.03
CA ASN A 345 -2.92 -20.42 -9.35
C ASN A 345 -1.48 -20.88 -9.63
N THR A 346 -0.85 -21.57 -8.67
CA THR A 346 0.56 -22.00 -8.78
C THR A 346 0.80 -23.19 -9.71
N ASP A 347 -0.25 -23.89 -10.15
CA ASP A 347 -0.13 -24.93 -11.17
C ASP A 347 0.05 -24.30 -12.56
N ALA A 348 -0.69 -23.21 -12.79
CA ALA A 348 -0.63 -22.39 -13.99
C ALA A 348 0.63 -21.49 -14.00
N PHE A 349 0.91 -20.76 -12.93
CA PHE A 349 1.97 -19.74 -12.89
C PHE A 349 3.09 -20.09 -11.90
N LEU A 350 4.30 -20.28 -12.43
CA LEU A 350 5.46 -20.73 -11.68
C LEU A 350 6.35 -19.56 -11.22
N ASN A 351 7.06 -19.76 -10.12
CA ASN A 351 8.05 -18.82 -9.55
C ASN A 351 7.50 -17.46 -9.10
N MET A 352 6.27 -17.43 -8.63
CA MET A 352 5.62 -16.23 -8.14
C MET A 352 6.12 -15.78 -6.75
N PRO A 353 6.17 -14.46 -6.45
CA PRO A 353 6.59 -13.94 -5.15
C PRO A 353 5.67 -14.43 -4.02
N ARG A 354 6.25 -15.01 -2.97
CA ARG A 354 5.51 -15.51 -1.78
C ARG A 354 5.61 -14.60 -0.56
N LEU A 355 6.60 -13.72 -0.53
CA LEU A 355 6.87 -12.77 0.54
C LEU A 355 6.72 -11.35 0.00
N SER A 356 7.14 -10.36 0.77
CA SER A 356 6.95 -8.93 0.52
C SER A 356 7.61 -8.43 -0.76
N SER A 357 6.95 -8.70 -1.88
CA SER A 357 7.26 -8.26 -3.23
C SER A 357 6.06 -8.51 -4.15
N GLY A 358 6.22 -8.13 -5.41
CA GLY A 358 5.23 -8.29 -6.46
C GLY A 358 5.86 -8.55 -7.81
N VAL A 359 5.01 -8.44 -8.82
CA VAL A 359 5.38 -8.41 -10.23
C VAL A 359 5.05 -7.02 -10.77
N TRP A 360 5.96 -6.43 -11.55
CA TRP A 360 5.74 -5.12 -12.15
C TRP A 360 4.52 -5.10 -13.09
N GLY A 361 3.79 -3.98 -13.11
CA GLY A 361 2.67 -3.70 -14.01
C GLY A 361 2.57 -2.21 -14.38
N PHE A 362 1.95 -1.90 -15.52
CA PHE A 362 1.88 -0.54 -16.10
C PHE A 362 0.45 -0.14 -16.49
N PRO A 363 0.09 1.12 -16.77
CA PRO A 363 0.91 2.31 -17.02
C PRO A 363 1.40 3.02 -15.76
N VAL A 364 2.31 3.99 -15.94
CA VAL A 364 2.97 4.78 -14.87
C VAL A 364 1.98 5.57 -14.02
N SER A 365 2.31 5.68 -12.74
CA SER A 365 1.69 6.54 -11.72
C SER A 365 1.72 8.02 -12.14
N ASP A 366 1.05 8.90 -11.40
CA ASP A 366 1.25 10.36 -11.38
C ASP A 366 2.66 10.84 -11.01
N HIS A 367 3.63 9.94 -10.96
CA HIS A 367 5.01 10.20 -10.59
C HIS A 367 5.95 9.48 -11.58
N PRO A 368 6.87 10.21 -12.25
CA PRO A 368 7.74 9.64 -13.29
C PRO A 368 8.83 8.71 -12.74
N ASP A 369 8.93 8.56 -11.43
CA ASP A 369 9.87 7.71 -10.69
C ASP A 369 9.19 6.51 -9.99
N HIS A 370 7.88 6.30 -10.21
CA HIS A 370 7.13 5.19 -9.63
C HIS A 370 6.45 4.33 -10.71
N ALA A 371 6.57 3.02 -10.57
CA ALA A 371 5.86 2.03 -11.36
C ALA A 371 4.88 1.25 -10.48
N TRP A 372 3.78 0.76 -11.05
CA TRP A 372 2.85 -0.07 -10.31
C TRP A 372 3.34 -1.50 -10.22
N HIS A 373 2.95 -2.21 -9.16
CA HIS A 373 3.08 -3.64 -9.10
C HIS A 373 1.86 -4.27 -8.43
N ILE A 374 1.73 -5.58 -8.63
CA ILE A 374 0.81 -6.39 -7.84
C ILE A 374 1.60 -7.25 -6.89
N GLY A 375 1.36 -7.04 -5.59
CA GLY A 375 1.94 -7.84 -4.53
C GLY A 375 1.23 -9.19 -4.42
N PHE A 376 1.82 -10.24 -5.02
CA PHE A 376 1.23 -11.57 -5.03
C PHE A 376 1.17 -12.33 -3.69
N PRO A 377 1.66 -11.87 -2.52
CA PRO A 377 1.26 -12.49 -1.26
C PRO A 377 -0.26 -12.52 -1.05
N GLU A 378 -0.95 -11.42 -1.37
CA GLU A 378 -2.40 -11.26 -1.19
C GLU A 378 -3.12 -10.60 -2.38
N GLY A 379 -2.40 -10.07 -3.39
CA GLY A 379 -2.98 -9.44 -4.58
C GLY A 379 -3.17 -7.93 -4.49
N HIS A 380 -2.45 -7.24 -3.59
CA HIS A 380 -2.57 -5.77 -3.43
C HIS A 380 -1.99 -5.00 -4.62
N ILE A 381 -2.59 -3.85 -4.92
CA ILE A 381 -2.16 -2.95 -6.00
C ILE A 381 -1.50 -1.73 -5.37
N MET A 382 -0.20 -1.53 -5.63
CA MET A 382 0.52 -0.38 -5.10
C MET A 382 1.60 0.14 -6.05
N GLY A 383 1.85 1.44 -5.99
CA GLY A 383 2.98 2.07 -6.66
C GLY A 383 4.27 1.88 -5.85
N GLN A 384 5.38 1.68 -6.54
CA GLN A 384 6.70 1.55 -5.94
C GLN A 384 7.74 2.27 -6.79
N HIS A 385 8.75 2.82 -6.13
CA HIS A 385 9.87 3.48 -6.80
C HIS A 385 10.57 2.56 -7.82
N THR A 386 10.87 3.07 -9.02
CA THR A 386 11.44 2.31 -10.16
C THR A 386 12.80 1.68 -9.88
N ALA A 387 13.58 2.25 -8.94
CA ALA A 387 14.84 1.69 -8.48
C ALA A 387 14.69 0.45 -7.56
N SER A 388 13.47 0.15 -7.11
CA SER A 388 13.21 -1.13 -6.43
C SER A 388 13.36 -2.27 -7.42
N THR A 389 13.58 -3.49 -6.93
CA THR A 389 13.59 -4.69 -7.78
C THR A 389 12.37 -5.57 -7.50
N LYS A 390 11.73 -6.08 -8.55
CA LYS A 390 10.60 -7.03 -8.49
C LYS A 390 10.82 -8.17 -9.49
N LEU A 391 10.01 -9.23 -9.42
CA LEU A 391 9.97 -10.21 -10.51
C LEU A 391 9.23 -9.63 -11.71
N VAL A 392 9.53 -10.19 -12.89
CA VAL A 392 8.91 -9.80 -14.15
C VAL A 392 8.19 -11.02 -14.72
N ARG A 393 7.00 -10.81 -15.26
CA ARG A 393 6.26 -11.81 -16.04
C ARG A 393 5.71 -11.13 -17.27
N CYS A 394 6.08 -11.63 -18.43
CA CYS A 394 5.64 -11.03 -19.67
C CYS A 394 4.27 -11.57 -20.09
N VAL A 395 3.52 -10.73 -20.79
CA VAL A 395 2.22 -11.07 -21.39
C VAL A 395 2.26 -10.72 -22.87
N ARG A 396 1.43 -11.40 -23.65
CA ARG A 396 1.18 -11.08 -25.04
C ARG A 396 -0.29 -11.36 -25.38
N ALA A 397 -0.74 -10.76 -26.47
CA ALA A 397 -1.99 -11.06 -27.13
C ALA A 397 -1.85 -10.75 -28.62
N ASP A 398 -2.63 -11.44 -29.44
CA ASP A 398 -2.58 -11.23 -30.88
C ASP A 398 -2.96 -9.78 -31.24
N ASN A 399 -2.35 -9.26 -32.31
CA ASN A 399 -2.53 -7.89 -32.79
C ASN A 399 -2.18 -6.79 -31.76
N GLY A 400 -1.37 -7.11 -30.75
CA GLY A 400 -1.01 -6.17 -29.70
C GLY A 400 -2.20 -5.77 -28.81
N ALA A 401 -3.22 -6.63 -28.74
CA ALA A 401 -4.38 -6.39 -27.90
C ALA A 401 -4.02 -6.37 -26.41
N ALA A 402 -4.86 -5.68 -25.62
CA ALA A 402 -4.67 -5.59 -24.19
C ALA A 402 -5.98 -5.34 -23.45
N TYR A 403 -6.03 -5.76 -22.18
CA TYR A 403 -7.09 -5.33 -21.28
C TYR A 403 -6.66 -4.08 -20.51
N HIS A 404 -7.14 -2.92 -20.96
CA HIS A 404 -6.76 -1.63 -20.38
C HIS A 404 -7.78 -0.53 -20.65
N ASN A 405 -7.99 -0.25 -21.93
CA ASN A 405 -8.86 0.83 -22.40
C ASN A 405 -10.32 0.45 -22.14
N MET A 406 -11.04 1.38 -21.54
CA MET A 406 -12.46 1.21 -21.22
C MET A 406 -13.32 1.78 -22.33
N ARG A 407 -14.52 1.21 -22.47
CA ARG A 407 -15.54 1.74 -23.37
C ARG A 407 -16.85 1.82 -22.62
N TYR A 408 -17.38 3.03 -22.50
CA TYR A 408 -18.60 3.27 -21.75
C TYR A 408 -19.75 3.70 -22.66
N VAL A 409 -20.97 3.47 -22.18
CA VAL A 409 -22.20 4.04 -22.71
C VAL A 409 -22.97 4.59 -21.53
N ASP A 410 -23.28 5.88 -21.56
CA ASP A 410 -24.28 6.47 -20.67
C ASP A 410 -25.67 6.03 -21.14
N ASN A 411 -26.43 5.40 -20.25
CA ASN A 411 -27.77 4.89 -20.56
C ASN A 411 -28.85 5.97 -20.44
N GLY A 412 -28.52 7.17 -19.95
CA GLY A 412 -29.43 8.32 -19.83
C GLY A 412 -30.42 8.24 -18.67
N ASP A 413 -30.30 7.23 -17.81
CA ASP A 413 -31.16 6.95 -16.66
C ASP A 413 -30.40 7.01 -15.32
N GLY A 414 -29.18 7.53 -15.34
CA GLY A 414 -28.27 7.55 -14.19
C GLY A 414 -27.46 6.26 -14.02
N THR A 415 -27.42 5.39 -15.03
CA THR A 415 -26.53 4.23 -15.11
C THR A 415 -25.56 4.30 -16.27
N VAL A 416 -24.43 3.62 -16.14
CA VAL A 416 -23.40 3.51 -17.18
C VAL A 416 -23.13 2.05 -17.49
N THR A 417 -23.08 1.70 -18.77
CA THR A 417 -22.65 0.38 -19.22
C THR A 417 -21.19 0.41 -19.64
N GLU A 418 -20.35 -0.35 -18.94
CA GLU A 418 -18.98 -0.67 -19.30
C GLU A 418 -18.97 -1.85 -20.28
N LYS A 419 -18.46 -1.64 -21.49
CA LYS A 419 -18.64 -2.55 -22.65
C LYS A 419 -17.58 -3.64 -22.79
N VAL A 420 -16.45 -3.55 -22.09
CA VAL A 420 -15.39 -4.57 -22.13
C VAL A 420 -15.76 -5.77 -21.26
N THR A 421 -16.35 -5.52 -20.08
CA THR A 421 -16.82 -6.53 -19.12
C THR A 421 -18.33 -6.79 -19.22
N ASP A 422 -19.03 -5.96 -20.00
CA ASP A 422 -20.50 -5.95 -20.14
C ASP A 422 -21.20 -5.86 -18.79
N ARG A 423 -20.91 -4.76 -18.08
CA ARG A 423 -21.43 -4.49 -16.73
C ARG A 423 -22.09 -3.12 -16.66
N MET A 424 -23.22 -3.07 -15.97
CA MET A 424 -23.96 -1.84 -15.72
C MET A 424 -23.69 -1.36 -14.29
N TRP A 425 -23.41 -0.07 -14.16
CA TRP A 425 -22.97 0.58 -12.93
C TRP A 425 -23.90 1.74 -12.59
N GLN A 426 -24.02 2.05 -11.30
CA GLN A 426 -24.50 3.37 -10.90
C GLN A 426 -23.54 4.44 -11.45
N GLN A 427 -24.08 5.47 -12.10
CA GLN A 427 -23.31 6.62 -12.59
C GLN A 427 -22.89 7.54 -11.44
N ASN A 428 -23.84 7.86 -10.56
CA ASN A 428 -23.65 8.66 -9.35
C ASN A 428 -23.86 7.79 -8.11
N ILE A 429 -23.25 8.20 -6.99
CA ILE A 429 -23.43 7.56 -5.68
C ILE A 429 -24.23 8.50 -4.75
N ASP A 430 -24.53 8.04 -3.54
CA ASP A 430 -25.24 8.83 -2.52
C ASP A 430 -24.33 9.60 -1.56
N TYR A 431 -23.00 9.48 -1.75
CA TYR A 431 -21.96 10.11 -0.95
C TYR A 431 -22.00 9.77 0.54
N GLN A 432 -22.75 8.75 0.94
CA GLN A 432 -22.74 8.24 2.30
C GLN A 432 -21.61 7.22 2.43
N ARG A 433 -20.81 7.37 3.49
CA ARG A 433 -19.81 6.37 3.84
C ARG A 433 -20.44 5.34 4.77
N ARG A 434 -20.05 4.09 4.58
CA ARG A 434 -20.60 2.93 5.27
C ARG A 434 -19.49 1.96 5.62
N ASN A 435 -19.67 1.19 6.68
CA ASN A 435 -18.83 0.01 6.91
C ASN A 435 -19.11 -1.04 5.81
N TRP A 436 -18.32 -2.12 5.82
CA TRP A 436 -18.37 -3.12 4.76
C TRP A 436 -19.73 -3.84 4.67
N LEU A 437 -20.31 -4.26 5.80
CA LEU A 437 -21.59 -4.97 5.83
C LEU A 437 -22.76 -4.08 5.40
N ASP A 438 -22.77 -2.82 5.87
CA ASP A 438 -23.78 -1.84 5.49
C ASP A 438 -23.70 -1.47 4.01
N SER A 439 -22.51 -1.57 3.39
CA SER A 439 -22.33 -1.37 1.95
C SER A 439 -22.92 -2.51 1.13
N ILE A 440 -22.78 -3.76 1.59
CA ILE A 440 -23.46 -4.90 1.00
C ILE A 440 -24.97 -4.69 1.10
N ASP A 441 -25.47 -4.42 2.30
CA ASP A 441 -26.89 -4.16 2.56
C ASP A 441 -27.48 -3.05 1.69
N TYR A 442 -26.74 -1.96 1.53
CA TYR A 442 -27.15 -0.85 0.69
C TYR A 442 -27.38 -1.30 -0.76
N CYS A 443 -26.43 -2.04 -1.35
CA CYS A 443 -26.56 -2.46 -2.73
C CYS A 443 -27.65 -3.51 -2.94
N GLU A 444 -27.75 -4.53 -2.07
CA GLU A 444 -28.76 -5.59 -2.19
C GLU A 444 -30.21 -5.06 -2.09
N ASN A 445 -30.41 -3.95 -1.39
CA ASN A 445 -31.72 -3.33 -1.21
C ASN A 445 -31.96 -2.12 -2.13
N LEU A 446 -31.03 -1.83 -3.03
CA LEU A 446 -31.12 -0.65 -3.89
C LEU A 446 -32.20 -0.85 -4.97
N ASP A 447 -33.15 0.08 -5.02
CA ASP A 447 -34.12 0.24 -6.12
C ASP A 447 -33.73 1.51 -6.90
N TYR A 448 -33.04 1.33 -8.02
CA TYR A 448 -32.43 2.43 -8.76
C TYR A 448 -32.49 2.19 -10.27
N ALA A 449 -32.83 3.24 -11.02
CA ALA A 449 -33.01 3.23 -12.47
C ALA A 449 -33.95 2.11 -13.00
N GLY A 450 -34.93 1.69 -12.19
CA GLY A 450 -35.88 0.62 -12.53
C GLY A 450 -35.34 -0.79 -12.31
N TYR A 451 -34.18 -0.93 -11.67
CA TYR A 451 -33.52 -2.20 -11.37
C TYR A 451 -33.44 -2.44 -9.86
N LYS A 452 -33.55 -3.71 -9.47
CA LYS A 452 -33.51 -4.19 -8.07
C LYS A 452 -32.48 -5.31 -7.85
N ASP A 453 -31.74 -5.65 -8.90
CA ASP A 453 -30.71 -6.67 -8.96
C ASP A 453 -29.32 -6.03 -8.79
N TRP A 454 -29.23 -5.02 -7.93
CA TRP A 454 -27.98 -4.35 -7.61
C TRP A 454 -27.23 -5.14 -6.53
N ARG A 455 -25.91 -5.10 -6.61
CA ARG A 455 -25.02 -5.70 -5.60
C ARG A 455 -23.75 -4.89 -5.44
N LEU A 456 -23.02 -5.18 -4.37
CA LEU A 456 -21.67 -4.65 -4.20
C LEU A 456 -20.74 -5.33 -5.23
N PRO A 457 -19.94 -4.55 -6.00
CA PRO A 457 -18.97 -5.10 -6.95
C PRO A 457 -17.84 -5.81 -6.23
N ASN A 458 -17.28 -6.86 -6.83
CA ASN A 458 -16.04 -7.44 -6.33
C ASN A 458 -14.83 -6.56 -6.71
N ILE A 459 -13.66 -6.84 -6.13
CA ILE A 459 -12.50 -5.96 -6.32
C ILE A 459 -12.00 -5.93 -7.77
N LYS A 460 -12.11 -7.03 -8.53
CA LYS A 460 -11.74 -7.04 -9.96
C LYS A 460 -12.71 -6.18 -10.79
N GLU A 461 -13.98 -6.16 -10.43
CA GLU A 461 -14.98 -5.28 -11.04
C GLU A 461 -14.70 -3.80 -10.73
N LEU A 462 -14.36 -3.43 -9.48
CA LEU A 462 -13.96 -2.04 -9.18
C LEU A 462 -12.68 -1.64 -9.93
N VAL A 463 -11.68 -2.51 -9.98
CA VAL A 463 -10.45 -2.28 -10.76
C VAL A 463 -10.76 -2.11 -12.25
N SER A 464 -11.80 -2.78 -12.77
CA SER A 464 -12.16 -2.67 -14.19
C SER A 464 -12.45 -1.23 -14.60
N ILE A 465 -13.08 -0.42 -13.75
CA ILE A 465 -13.43 0.97 -14.07
C ILE A 465 -12.33 1.99 -13.74
N VAL A 466 -11.20 1.56 -13.16
CA VAL A 466 -10.06 2.43 -12.91
C VAL A 466 -9.43 2.86 -14.24
N ASN A 467 -9.10 4.15 -14.38
CA ASN A 467 -8.32 4.66 -15.50
C ASN A 467 -6.89 4.95 -15.04
N TYR A 468 -5.99 3.98 -15.20
CA TYR A 468 -4.58 4.11 -14.80
C TYR A 468 -3.77 5.13 -15.62
N ASN A 469 -4.37 5.76 -16.64
CA ASN A 469 -3.77 6.89 -17.36
C ASN A 469 -4.21 8.27 -16.80
N LYS A 470 -5.00 8.29 -15.73
CA LYS A 470 -5.46 9.49 -15.02
C LYS A 470 -5.16 9.35 -13.53
N THR A 471 -5.04 10.47 -12.84
CA THR A 471 -4.99 10.53 -11.38
C THR A 471 -5.76 11.75 -10.89
N SER A 472 -6.28 11.66 -9.67
CA SER A 472 -7.07 12.68 -8.96
C SER A 472 -8.20 13.28 -9.82
N PRO A 473 -9.14 12.45 -10.36
CA PRO A 473 -9.31 11.02 -10.10
C PRO A 473 -8.81 10.07 -11.21
N ALA A 474 -8.42 8.85 -10.81
CA ALA A 474 -8.09 7.71 -11.67
C ALA A 474 -9.35 6.98 -12.16
N ILE A 475 -10.33 7.71 -12.69
CA ILE A 475 -11.59 7.19 -13.27
C ILE A 475 -12.05 8.12 -14.39
N ASP A 476 -12.91 7.66 -15.29
CA ASP A 476 -13.44 8.52 -16.35
C ASP A 476 -14.63 9.36 -15.86
N GLU A 477 -14.37 10.63 -15.53
CA GLU A 477 -15.36 11.55 -14.95
C GLU A 477 -16.53 11.89 -15.88
N GLU A 478 -16.39 11.70 -17.21
CA GLU A 478 -17.51 11.82 -18.14
C GLU A 478 -18.62 10.81 -17.81
N PHE A 479 -18.23 9.62 -17.36
CA PHE A 479 -19.14 8.52 -17.05
C PHE A 479 -19.31 8.28 -15.54
N PHE A 480 -18.38 8.75 -14.72
CA PHE A 480 -18.45 8.62 -13.26
C PHE A 480 -18.16 9.96 -12.59
N PRO A 481 -19.04 10.96 -12.81
CA PRO A 481 -18.81 12.32 -12.35
C PRO A 481 -18.75 12.38 -10.82
N ASN A 482 -18.01 13.36 -10.30
CA ASN A 482 -17.92 13.65 -8.87
C ASN A 482 -17.47 12.46 -8.01
N THR A 483 -16.67 11.53 -8.55
CA THR A 483 -16.15 10.39 -7.77
C THR A 483 -15.20 10.89 -6.68
N PRO A 484 -15.50 10.66 -5.38
CA PRO A 484 -14.61 11.07 -4.31
C PRO A 484 -13.23 10.38 -4.38
N ILE A 485 -12.18 11.13 -4.08
CA ILE A 485 -10.78 10.64 -4.06
C ILE A 485 -10.17 10.56 -2.66
N LYS A 486 -10.82 11.16 -1.66
CA LYS A 486 -10.33 11.23 -0.27
C LYS A 486 -10.40 9.89 0.46
N TYR A 487 -11.37 9.06 0.11
CA TYR A 487 -11.61 7.75 0.72
C TYR A 487 -11.81 6.69 -0.36
N PHE A 488 -11.73 5.44 0.05
CA PHE A 488 -11.88 4.28 -0.81
C PHE A 488 -13.36 3.96 -1.07
N PHE A 489 -13.57 2.98 -1.94
CA PHE A 489 -14.84 2.32 -2.21
C PHE A 489 -14.78 0.86 -1.79
N TRP A 490 -15.80 0.39 -1.08
CA TRP A 490 -15.87 -1.02 -0.67
C TRP A 490 -16.13 -1.93 -1.87
N SER A 491 -15.43 -3.07 -1.89
CA SER A 491 -15.77 -4.23 -2.72
C SER A 491 -16.43 -5.32 -1.88
N SER A 492 -17.14 -6.27 -2.51
CA SER A 492 -17.66 -7.48 -1.86
C SER A 492 -16.60 -8.55 -1.58
N THR A 493 -15.36 -8.33 -1.99
CA THR A 493 -14.24 -9.27 -1.80
C THR A 493 -13.64 -9.10 -0.41
N THR A 494 -13.48 -10.20 0.33
CA THR A 494 -12.79 -10.18 1.63
C THR A 494 -11.28 -10.12 1.40
N ASP A 495 -10.55 -9.27 2.11
CA ASP A 495 -9.10 -9.36 2.19
C ASP A 495 -8.70 -10.30 3.34
N LEU A 496 -7.66 -11.09 3.10
CA LEU A 496 -7.10 -12.01 4.08
C LEU A 496 -5.76 -11.47 4.52
N PRO A 497 -5.76 -10.43 5.38
CA PRO A 497 -4.52 -9.82 5.82
C PRO A 497 -3.73 -10.89 6.55
N GLY A 498 -2.51 -11.15 6.14
CA GLY A 498 -1.67 -12.09 6.87
C GLY A 498 -1.22 -11.48 8.20
N PRO A 499 -1.65 -11.94 9.39
CA PRO A 499 -0.87 -11.71 10.59
C PRO A 499 0.32 -12.66 10.55
N THR A 500 1.53 -12.11 10.54
CA THR A 500 2.80 -12.84 10.70
C THR A 500 3.29 -13.64 9.47
N LEU A 501 4.62 -13.73 9.35
CA LEU A 501 5.34 -14.44 8.29
C LEU A 501 5.06 -15.97 8.24
N PHE A 502 4.28 -16.52 9.17
CA PHE A 502 4.23 -17.97 9.41
C PHE A 502 2.81 -18.59 9.49
N VAL A 503 1.74 -17.81 9.39
CA VAL A 503 0.38 -18.36 9.35
C VAL A 503 -0.13 -18.38 7.92
N ARG A 504 -0.67 -19.53 7.50
CA ARG A 504 -1.47 -19.65 6.27
C ARG A 504 -2.93 -19.38 6.67
N PRO A 505 -3.52 -18.22 6.31
CA PRO A 505 -4.89 -17.87 6.70
C PRO A 505 -5.92 -18.79 6.01
N LEU A 506 -5.58 -19.38 4.85
CA LEU A 506 -6.43 -20.33 4.15
C LEU A 506 -5.77 -21.72 4.03
N PRO A 507 -6.52 -22.84 4.12
CA PRO A 507 -5.99 -24.12 3.69
C PRO A 507 -5.62 -24.09 2.19
N PRO A 508 -4.60 -24.85 1.75
CA PRO A 508 -4.34 -25.00 0.32
C PRO A 508 -5.57 -25.44 -0.44
N ARG A 509 -5.80 -24.82 -1.61
CA ARG A 509 -6.83 -25.31 -2.52
C ARG A 509 -6.51 -26.74 -2.90
N LYS A 510 -7.54 -27.58 -2.81
CA LYS A 510 -7.50 -28.99 -3.20
C LYS A 510 -8.68 -29.24 -4.12
N LYS A 511 -8.57 -30.28 -4.95
CA LYS A 511 -9.65 -30.67 -5.88
C LYS A 511 -10.92 -31.14 -5.15
N ASP A 512 -10.81 -31.50 -3.88
CA ASP A 512 -11.82 -32.16 -3.06
C ASP A 512 -12.10 -31.42 -1.74
N GLN A 513 -12.03 -30.07 -1.72
CA GLN A 513 -12.39 -29.30 -0.52
C GLN A 513 -13.88 -29.47 -0.17
N THR A 514 -14.16 -29.80 1.08
CA THR A 514 -15.54 -29.90 1.58
C THR A 514 -16.10 -28.49 1.87
N PRO A 515 -17.44 -28.31 1.92
CA PRO A 515 -18.04 -27.04 2.28
C PRO A 515 -17.54 -26.49 3.64
N GLU A 516 -17.26 -27.36 4.60
CA GLU A 516 -16.72 -26.97 5.92
C GLU A 516 -15.31 -26.40 5.81
N MET A 517 -14.50 -26.83 4.83
CA MET A 517 -13.17 -26.28 4.58
C MET A 517 -13.20 -24.90 3.92
N LEU A 518 -14.35 -24.48 3.39
CA LEU A 518 -14.58 -23.19 2.76
C LEU A 518 -15.32 -22.22 3.70
N ASP A 519 -15.71 -22.66 4.90
CA ASP A 519 -16.42 -21.86 5.88
C ASP A 519 -15.44 -21.16 6.84
N HIS A 520 -15.23 -19.87 6.60
CA HIS A 520 -14.34 -19.00 7.37
C HIS A 520 -15.11 -17.95 8.17
N ARG A 521 -16.42 -18.14 8.38
CA ARG A 521 -17.28 -17.19 9.12
C ARG A 521 -16.87 -16.96 10.57
N LYS A 522 -16.14 -17.92 11.14
CA LYS A 522 -15.64 -17.88 12.53
C LYS A 522 -14.22 -17.36 12.63
N ASP A 523 -13.54 -17.14 11.50
CA ASP A 523 -12.19 -16.63 11.49
C ASP A 523 -12.22 -15.12 11.75
N THR A 524 -11.41 -14.70 12.72
CA THR A 524 -11.35 -13.29 13.12
C THR A 524 -10.17 -12.59 12.46
N GLY A 525 -10.28 -11.27 12.30
CA GLY A 525 -9.19 -10.44 11.77
C GLY A 525 -9.08 -10.40 10.25
N ASN A 526 -10.05 -10.95 9.52
CA ASN A 526 -10.18 -10.68 8.08
C ASN A 526 -10.56 -9.21 7.82
N LYS A 527 -10.28 -8.73 6.62
CA LYS A 527 -10.51 -7.37 6.16
C LYS A 527 -11.41 -7.38 4.92
N GLY A 528 -11.84 -6.23 4.44
CA GLY A 528 -12.46 -6.08 3.12
C GLY A 528 -11.45 -5.50 2.14
N TRP A 529 -11.50 -5.88 0.87
CA TRP A 529 -10.81 -5.13 -0.17
C TRP A 529 -11.54 -3.82 -0.44
N ALA A 530 -10.78 -2.74 -0.52
CA ALA A 530 -11.27 -1.43 -0.90
C ALA A 530 -10.44 -0.86 -2.07
N GLN A 531 -11.09 -0.12 -2.96
CA GLN A 531 -10.48 0.52 -4.14
C GLN A 531 -10.46 2.04 -4.00
N GLY A 532 -9.28 2.65 -4.15
CA GLY A 532 -9.09 4.09 -4.19
C GLY A 532 -9.11 4.60 -5.64
N TYR A 533 -9.73 5.77 -5.86
CA TYR A 533 -9.74 6.42 -7.18
C TYR A 533 -8.89 7.69 -7.23
N GLN A 534 -8.01 7.94 -6.25
CA GLN A 534 -7.05 9.02 -6.39
C GLN A 534 -5.98 8.61 -7.42
N ILE A 535 -5.36 7.44 -7.24
CA ILE A 535 -4.38 6.90 -8.18
C ILE A 535 -4.72 5.50 -8.67
N GLY A 536 -5.76 4.86 -8.12
CA GLY A 536 -6.17 3.51 -8.54
C GLY A 536 -5.61 2.39 -7.67
N SER A 537 -5.19 2.66 -6.43
CA SER A 537 -4.70 1.61 -5.52
C SER A 537 -5.82 0.75 -4.94
N GLY A 538 -5.47 -0.48 -4.59
CA GLY A 538 -6.38 -1.43 -3.95
C GLY A 538 -5.71 -2.03 -2.73
N LEU A 539 -6.38 -1.99 -1.58
CA LEU A 539 -5.81 -2.41 -0.30
C LEU A 539 -6.85 -3.10 0.60
N GLY A 540 -6.34 -3.99 1.46
CA GLY A 540 -7.10 -4.62 2.53
C GLY A 540 -7.33 -3.69 3.72
N MET A 541 -8.60 -3.44 4.05
CA MET A 541 -9.04 -2.47 5.04
C MET A 541 -9.92 -3.09 6.12
N SER A 542 -9.82 -2.57 7.35
CA SER A 542 -10.70 -3.04 8.43
C SER A 542 -12.15 -2.82 8.02
N LYS A 543 -12.99 -3.87 8.15
CA LYS A 543 -14.40 -3.85 7.73
C LYS A 543 -15.24 -2.81 8.50
N ASP A 544 -14.73 -2.32 9.62
CA ASP A 544 -15.35 -1.26 10.44
C ASP A 544 -15.12 0.16 9.90
N VAL A 545 -14.19 0.35 8.96
CA VAL A 545 -13.91 1.68 8.38
C VAL A 545 -15.05 2.08 7.45
N GLU A 546 -15.45 3.36 7.52
CA GLU A 546 -16.49 3.89 6.65
C GLU A 546 -15.92 4.40 5.33
N PHE A 547 -16.33 3.75 4.23
CA PHE A 547 -15.95 4.09 2.86
C PHE A 547 -17.17 4.24 1.96
N TYR A 548 -16.97 4.77 0.74
CA TYR A 548 -18.04 4.98 -0.21
C TYR A 548 -18.50 3.65 -0.84
N THR A 549 -19.70 3.67 -1.41
CA THR A 549 -20.30 2.51 -2.05
C THR A 549 -20.76 2.89 -3.46
N ARG A 550 -20.43 2.08 -4.45
CA ARG A 550 -20.96 2.16 -5.82
C ARG A 550 -21.42 0.77 -6.22
N CYS A 551 -22.70 0.63 -6.55
CA CYS A 551 -23.27 -0.66 -6.88
C CYS A 551 -23.15 -0.99 -8.36
N ILE A 552 -23.09 -2.28 -8.64
CA ILE A 552 -23.08 -2.87 -9.98
C ILE A 552 -24.34 -3.74 -10.14
N ARG A 553 -24.86 -3.83 -11.36
CA ARG A 553 -26.01 -4.67 -11.65
C ARG A 553 -25.58 -6.13 -11.83
N ASN A 554 -26.39 -7.05 -11.33
CA ASN A 554 -26.25 -8.49 -11.53
C ASN A 554 -27.41 -9.04 -12.39
N PRO A 555 -27.40 -8.79 -13.72
CA PRO A 555 -28.50 -9.12 -14.62
C PRO A 555 -28.71 -10.61 -14.85
#